data_AF-A0A822HN59-F1
#
_entry.id   AF-A0A822HN59-F1
#
_cell.length_a   1.000
_cell.length_b   1.000
_cell.length_c   1.000
_cell.angle_alpha   90.00
_cell.angle_beta   90.00
_cell.angle_gamma   90.00
#
_symmetry.space_group_name_H-M   'P 1'
#
loop_
_entity.id
_entity.type
_entity.pdbx_description
1 polymer ?
#
loop_
_entity_poly.entity_id
_entity_poly.type
_entity_poly.pdbx_seq_one_letter_code
_entity_poly.pdbx_strand_id
1 'polypeptide(L)' 'PDAPSYPMVRKWAKRFREGREDVSNDPRSGRPISVLTDEKIERVRQVIEDDPHSTYDDITIETDLSR' A
#
# COMPACT_ATOMS: atom_id res chain seq x y z
N PRO A 1 12.16 26.12 -18.36
CA PRO A 1 11.28 25.56 -17.31
C PRO A 1 9.83 25.93 -17.59
N ASP A 2 8.95 24.93 -17.76
CA ASP A 2 7.52 25.21 -17.90
C ASP A 2 6.94 25.61 -16.54
N ALA A 3 6.18 26.70 -16.54
CA ALA A 3 5.51 27.18 -15.34
C ALA A 3 4.37 26.22 -14.96
N PRO A 4 4.11 26.02 -13.65
CA PRO A 4 2.96 25.24 -13.22
C PRO A 4 1.66 25.87 -13.70
N SER A 5 0.68 25.03 -14.04
CA SER A 5 -0.63 25.50 -14.47
C SER A 5 -1.32 26.31 -13.38
N TYR A 6 -2.15 27.29 -13.77
CA TYR A 6 -2.91 28.11 -12.82
C TYR A 6 -3.70 27.29 -11.78
N PRO A 7 -4.37 26.16 -12.13
CA PRO A 7 -5.04 25.30 -11.14
C PRO A 7 -4.08 24.75 -10.07
N MET A 8 -2.85 24.41 -10.44
CA MET A 8 -1.85 23.91 -9.51
C MET A 8 -1.41 25.02 -8.54
N VAL A 9 -1.15 26.22 -9.05
CA VAL A 9 -0.82 27.40 -8.23
C VAL A 9 -1.94 27.71 -7.24
N ARG A 10 -3.20 27.73 -7.70
CA ARG A 10 -4.36 27.98 -6.84
C ARG A 10 -4.51 26.92 -5.74
N LYS A 11 -4.27 25.64 -6.06
CA LYS A 11 -4.33 24.53 -5.10
C LYS A 11 -3.29 24.69 -3.98
N TRP A 12 -2.03 24.98 -4.33
CA TRP A 12 -0.97 25.19 -3.34
C TRP A 12 -1.17 26.44 -2.51
N ALA A 13 -1.59 27.55 -3.13
CA ALA A 13 -1.91 28.79 -2.41
C ALA A 13 -3.00 28.57 -1.33
N LYS A 14 -3.99 27.71 -1.61
CA LYS A 14 -5.00 27.29 -0.63
C LYS A 14 -4.36 26.47 0.50
N ARG A 15 -3.56 25.46 0.18
CA ARG A 15 -2.92 24.58 1.19
C ARG A 15 -2.02 25.33 2.15
N PHE A 16 -1.21 26.27 1.65
CA PHE A 16 -0.37 27.10 2.51
C PHE A 16 -1.21 28.02 3.41
N ARG A 17 -2.33 28.56 2.91
CA ARG A 17 -3.27 29.33 3.74
C ARG A 17 -3.94 28.49 4.82
N GLU A 18 -4.12 27.19 4.58
CA GLU A 18 -4.66 26.22 5.53
C GLU A 18 -3.61 25.70 6.54
N GLY A 19 -2.38 26.24 6.51
CA GLY A 19 -1.34 25.94 7.49
C GLY A 19 -0.38 24.80 7.09
N ARG A 20 -0.40 24.35 5.83
CA ARG A 20 0.68 23.48 5.32
C ARG A 20 1.98 24.28 5.25
N GLU A 21 3.09 23.67 5.67
CA GLU A 21 4.43 24.28 5.61
C GLU A 21 5.39 23.51 4.68
N ASP A 22 5.07 22.26 4.34
CA ASP A 22 5.89 21.42 3.47
C ASP A 22 5.42 21.43 2.00
N VAL A 23 6.35 21.14 1.09
CA VAL A 23 6.08 20.91 -0.34
C VAL A 23 6.01 19.43 -0.70
N SER A 24 6.09 18.56 0.30
CA SER A 24 6.08 17.12 0.11
C SER A 24 4.71 16.65 -0.37
N ASN A 25 4.71 15.51 -1.05
CA ASN A 25 3.46 14.89 -1.44
C ASN A 25 2.68 14.44 -0.20
N ASP A 26 1.37 14.58 -0.26
CA ASP A 26 0.47 13.93 0.69
C ASP A 26 0.73 12.43 0.74
N PRO A 27 0.50 11.77 1.90
CA PRO A 27 0.42 10.32 1.96
C PRO A 27 -0.52 9.84 0.85
N ARG A 28 -0.01 9.01 -0.04
CA ARG A 28 -0.82 8.42 -1.09
C ARG A 28 -1.63 7.32 -0.44
N SER A 29 -2.94 7.36 -0.58
CA SER A 29 -3.79 6.18 -0.35
C SER A 29 -3.39 5.14 -1.39
N GLY A 30 -2.46 4.27 -1.04
CA GLY A 30 -2.14 3.07 -1.80
C GLY A 30 -3.25 2.04 -1.66
N ARG A 31 -3.13 0.91 -2.36
CA ARG A 31 -3.98 -0.25 -2.08
C ARG A 31 -3.78 -0.63 -0.61
N PRO A 32 -4.83 -0.58 0.24
CA PRO A 32 -4.70 -1.07 1.60
C PRO A 32 -4.27 -2.53 1.51
N ILE A 33 -3.17 -2.89 2.16
CA ILE A 33 -2.74 -4.28 2.23
C ILE A 33 -3.59 -4.98 3.29
N SER A 34 -4.91 -5.01 3.08
CA SER A 34 -5.86 -5.75 3.91
C SER A 34 -5.66 -7.27 3.82
N VAL A 35 -4.75 -7.70 2.95
CA VAL A 35 -4.36 -9.10 2.73
C VAL A 35 -3.26 -9.54 3.72
N LEU A 36 -2.50 -8.62 4.32
CA LEU A 36 -1.46 -8.93 5.30
C LEU A 36 -1.99 -8.76 6.72
N THR A 37 -2.97 -9.59 7.11
CA THR A 37 -3.30 -9.74 8.53
C THR A 37 -2.27 -10.66 9.17
N ASP A 38 -1.98 -10.47 10.47
CA ASP A 38 -1.05 -11.33 11.21
C ASP A 38 -1.47 -12.81 11.14
N GLU A 39 -2.78 -13.08 11.12
CA GLU A 39 -3.36 -14.40 10.90
C GLU A 39 -2.96 -15.03 9.56
N LYS A 40 -3.02 -14.25 8.47
CA LYS A 40 -2.64 -14.73 7.14
C LYS A 40 -1.13 -14.97 7.03
N ILE A 41 -0.32 -14.14 7.69
CA ILE A 41 1.12 -14.32 7.76
C ILE A 41 1.45 -15.62 8.50
N GLU A 42 0.82 -15.84 9.65
CA GLU A 42 1.05 -17.03 10.46
C GLU A 42 0.60 -18.31 9.73
N ARG A 43 -0.52 -18.26 9.01
CA ARG A 43 -0.98 -19.41 8.24
C ARG A 43 -0.05 -19.77 7.08
N VAL A 44 0.46 -18.77 6.34
CA VAL A 44 1.50 -19.01 5.32
C VAL A 44 2.75 -19.62 5.96
N ARG A 45 3.15 -19.14 7.15
CA ARG A 45 4.31 -19.66 7.86
C ARG A 45 4.13 -21.14 8.24
N GLN A 46 2.97 -21.51 8.76
CA GLN A 46 2.64 -22.90 9.11
C GLN A 46 2.73 -23.83 7.90
N VAL A 47 2.17 -23.44 6.76
CA VAL A 47 2.24 -24.24 5.51
C VAL A 47 3.70 -24.51 5.11
N ILE A 48 4.57 -23.50 5.21
CA ILE A 48 5.99 -23.63 4.87
C ILE A 48 6.76 -24.46 5.91
N GLU A 49 6.42 -24.34 7.20
CA GLU A 49 7.03 -25.15 8.27
C GLU A 49 6.65 -26.64 8.17
N ASP A 50 5.41 -26.93 7.77
CA ASP A 50 4.90 -28.29 7.57
C ASP A 50 5.46 -28.95 6.30
N ASP A 51 5.48 -28.22 5.17
CA ASP A 51 6.15 -28.65 3.95
C ASP A 51 6.94 -27.51 3.29
N PRO A 52 8.28 -27.50 3.45
CA PRO A 52 9.15 -26.52 2.82
C PRO A 52 9.15 -26.53 1.28
N HIS A 53 8.60 -27.56 0.63
CA HIS A 53 8.50 -27.68 -0.82
C HIS A 53 7.12 -27.25 -1.35
N SER A 54 6.23 -26.77 -0.49
CA SER A 54 4.92 -26.25 -0.87
C SER A 54 5.03 -25.23 -2.00
N THR A 55 4.21 -25.39 -3.05
CA THR A 55 4.18 -24.46 -4.16
C THR A 55 3.36 -23.22 -3.82
N TYR A 56 3.49 -22.17 -4.64
CA TYR A 56 2.68 -20.98 -4.49
C TYR A 56 1.18 -21.28 -4.55
N ASP A 57 0.77 -22.17 -5.46
CA ASP A 57 -0.63 -22.54 -5.62
C ASP A 57 -1.14 -23.25 -4.36
N ASP A 58 -0.34 -24.15 -3.77
CA ASP A 58 -0.67 -24.84 -2.51
C ASP A 58 -0.89 -23.86 -1.36
N ILE A 59 0.01 -22.87 -1.22
CA ILE A 59 -0.10 -21.83 -0.20
C ILE A 59 -1.37 -21.01 -0.41
N THR A 60 -1.70 -20.62 -1.66
CA THR A 60 -2.90 -19.80 -1.92
C THR A 60 -4.19 -20.55 -1.65
N ILE A 61 -4.25 -21.86 -1.94
CA ILE A 61 -5.39 -22.72 -1.62
C ILE A 61 -5.59 -22.80 -0.11
N GLU A 62 -4.50 -22.96 0.66
CA GLU A 62 -4.59 -23.17 2.10
C GLU A 62 -4.83 -21.87 2.91
N THR A 63 -4.49 -20.72 2.33
CA THR A 63 -4.54 -19.41 3.01
C THR A 63 -5.63 -18.47 2.50
N ASP A 64 -6.44 -18.92 1.53
CA ASP A 64 -7.44 -18.11 0.82
C ASP A 64 -6.86 -16.76 0.34
N LEU A 65 -5.59 -16.78 -0.05
CA LEU A 65 -4.89 -15.62 -0.58
C LEU A 65 -5.12 -15.55 -2.09
N SER A 66 -5.53 -14.38 -2.57
CA SER A 66 -5.60 -14.15 -4.01
C SER A 66 -4.18 -14.13 -4.59
N ARG A 67 -4.04 -14.66 -5.81
CA ARG A 67 -2.85 -14.43 -6.64
C ARG A 67 -2.58 -12.94 -6.87
#